data_AF-A0A354R7B8-F1
#
_entry.id   AF-A0A354R7B8-F1
#
_cell.length_a   1.000
_cell.length_b   1.000
_cell.length_c   1.000
_cell.angle_alpha   90.00
_cell.angle_beta   90.00
_cell.angle_gamma   90.00
#
_symmetry.space_group_name_H-M   'P 1'
#
loop_
_entity.id
_entity.type
_entity.pdbx_description
1 polymer ?
#
loop_
_entity_poly.entity_id
_entity_poly.type
_entity_poly.pdbx_seq_one_letter_code
_entity_poly.pdbx_strand_id
1 'polypeptide(L)'
;MSWFIGGLIFLILGYFIYGRFVERILRPDDRPTPALAQADGVDYVPLPKWKNMLIQLLNIAGVGPVIGVIAGIKFGKVALLIIPVGCVFMGAVHDFVSGFISLRMKGANLPTIVATLLGKVYAA
;
A
#
# COMPACT_ATOMS: atom_id res chain seq x y z
N MET A 1 24.96 8.08 -10.17
CA MET A 1 24.75 6.63 -10.36
C MET A 1 24.67 5.88 -9.03
N SER A 2 25.65 6.00 -8.13
CA SER A 2 25.70 5.22 -6.88
C SER A 2 24.48 5.37 -5.96
N TRP A 3 23.94 6.59 -5.81
CA TRP A 3 22.74 6.85 -4.99
C TRP A 3 21.48 6.17 -5.55
N PHE A 4 21.33 6.19 -6.87
CA PHE A 4 20.21 5.53 -7.55
C PHE A 4 20.29 4.01 -7.37
N ILE A 5 21.46 3.42 -7.62
CA ILE A 5 21.69 1.98 -7.42
C ILE A 5 21.48 1.59 -5.96
N GLY A 6 21.98 2.40 -5.02
CA GLY A 6 21.78 2.18 -3.58
C GLY A 6 20.29 2.17 -3.20
N GLY A 7 19.50 3.12 -3.72
CA GLY A 7 18.06 3.16 -3.51
C GLY A 7 17.32 1.97 -4.10
N LEU A 8 17.73 1.52 -5.30
CA LEU A 8 17.17 0.32 -5.94
C LEU A 8 17.47 -0.95 -5.15
N ILE A 9 18.73 -1.14 -4.72
CA ILE A 9 19.11 -2.27 -3.87
C ILE A 9 18.33 -2.22 -2.56
N PHE A 10 18.16 -1.04 -1.97
CA PHE A 10 17.37 -0.86 -0.76
C PHE A 10 15.90 -1.28 -0.95
N LEU A 11 15.26 -0.92 -2.06
CA LEU A 11 13.89 -1.37 -2.38
C LEU A 11 13.80 -2.90 -2.48
N ILE A 12 14.76 -3.52 -3.17
CA ILE A 12 14.79 -4.98 -3.34
C ILE A 12 14.96 -5.66 -1.98
N LEU A 13 15.94 -5.24 -1.18
CA LEU A 13 16.18 -5.78 0.16
C LEU A 13 15.00 -5.52 1.10
N GLY A 14 14.43 -4.31 1.05
CA GLY A 14 13.25 -3.93 1.83
C GLY A 14 12.05 -4.83 1.53
N TYR A 15 11.79 -5.12 0.25
CA TYR A 15 10.72 -6.03 -0.15
C TYR A 15 10.91 -7.44 0.45
N PHE A 16 12.08 -8.04 0.31
CA PHE A 16 12.30 -9.42 0.76
C PHE A 16 12.48 -9.57 2.27
N ILE A 17 13.13 -8.61 2.93
CA ILE A 17 13.46 -8.69 4.36
C ILE A 17 12.31 -8.09 5.17
N TYR A 18 12.01 -6.81 4.95
CA TYR A 18 11.04 -6.09 5.76
C TYR A 18 9.60 -6.44 5.38
N GLY A 19 9.31 -6.62 4.08
CA GLY A 19 8.00 -7.09 3.63
C GLY A 19 7.63 -8.45 4.27
N ARG A 20 8.58 -9.39 4.29
CA ARG A 20 8.37 -10.71 4.92
C ARG A 20 8.26 -10.65 6.45
N PHE A 21 8.92 -9.68 7.09
CA PHE A 21 8.74 -9.40 8.51
C PHE A 21 7.32 -8.90 8.81
N VAL A 22 6.83 -7.93 8.04
CA VAL A 22 5.47 -7.37 8.20
C VAL A 22 4.40 -8.43 7.91
N GLU A 23 4.57 -9.25 6.87
CA GLU A 23 3.71 -10.38 6.56
C GLU A 23 3.59 -11.36 7.75
N ARG A 24 4.72 -11.68 8.40
CA ARG A 24 4.71 -12.56 9.59
C ARG A 24 3.98 -11.98 10.78
N ILE A 25 3.98 -10.65 10.94
CA ILE A 25 3.24 -9.98 12.02
C ILE A 25 1.73 -10.06 11.76
N LEU A 26 1.31 -9.75 10.53
CA LEU A 26 -0.12 -9.69 10.17
C LEU A 26 -0.76 -11.07 10.02
N ARG A 27 0.04 -12.11 9.72
CA ARG A 27 -0.40 -13.50 9.54
C ARG A 27 -1.61 -13.62 8.60
N PRO A 28 -1.44 -13.37 7.29
CA PRO A 28 -2.46 -13.63 6.29
C PRO A 28 -2.97 -15.08 6.38
N ASP A 29 -4.26 -15.26 6.17
CA ASP A 29 -4.91 -16.57 6.12
C ASP A 29 -5.54 -16.84 4.76
N ASP A 30 -5.85 -18.11 4.50
CA ASP A 30 -6.38 -18.59 3.21
C ASP A 30 -7.91 -18.47 3.11
N ARG A 31 -8.52 -17.58 3.89
CA ARG A 31 -9.98 -17.39 3.85
C ARG A 31 -10.39 -16.78 2.50
N PRO A 32 -11.55 -17.16 1.95
CA PRO A 32 -12.04 -16.51 0.74
C PRO A 32 -12.20 -15.00 1.00
N THR A 33 -11.70 -14.19 0.07
CA THR A 33 -11.80 -12.74 0.16
C THR A 33 -13.27 -12.31 0.06
N PRO A 34 -13.66 -11.13 0.59
CA PRO A 34 -15.01 -10.61 0.45
C PRO A 34 -15.49 -10.55 -1.01
N ALA A 35 -14.57 -10.27 -1.95
CA ALA A 35 -14.84 -10.29 -3.39
C ALA A 35 -15.33 -11.66 -3.92
N LEU A 36 -15.02 -12.77 -3.24
CA LEU A 36 -15.48 -14.11 -3.58
C LEU A 36 -16.65 -14.55 -2.69
N ALA A 37 -16.58 -14.27 -1.39
CA ALA A 37 -17.56 -14.74 -0.41
C ALA A 37 -18.88 -13.95 -0.43
N GLN A 38 -18.86 -12.70 -0.89
CA GLN A 38 -20.02 -11.79 -0.94
C GLN A 38 -20.25 -11.24 -2.35
N ALA A 39 -19.88 -12.00 -3.39
CA ALA A 39 -19.96 -11.57 -4.78
C ALA A 39 -21.40 -11.20 -5.17
N ASP A 40 -21.68 -9.91 -5.23
CA ASP A 40 -22.99 -9.33 -5.58
C ASP A 40 -23.01 -8.72 -6.99
N GLY A 41 -21.85 -8.62 -7.64
CA GLY A 41 -21.71 -8.06 -8.98
C GLY A 41 -21.68 -6.53 -9.03
N VAL A 42 -21.78 -5.85 -7.88
CA VAL A 42 -21.78 -4.38 -7.77
C VAL A 42 -20.65 -3.92 -6.86
N ASP A 43 -20.73 -4.21 -5.56
CA ASP A 43 -19.71 -3.81 -4.58
C ASP A 43 -18.57 -4.84 -4.47
N TYR A 44 -18.88 -6.12 -4.73
CA TYR A 44 -17.94 -7.24 -4.66
C TYR A 44 -17.86 -7.95 -6.01
N VAL A 45 -16.81 -7.63 -6.76
CA VAL A 45 -16.54 -8.24 -8.07
C VAL A 45 -15.17 -8.92 -8.05
N PRO A 46 -15.08 -10.22 -8.37
CA PRO A 46 -13.78 -10.89 -8.47
C PRO A 46 -13.02 -10.36 -9.68
N LEU A 47 -11.86 -9.76 -9.42
CA LEU A 47 -10.98 -9.19 -10.44
C LEU A 47 -9.76 -10.08 -10.69
N PRO A 48 -9.33 -10.23 -11.95
CA PRO A 48 -8.03 -10.81 -12.26
C PRO A 48 -6.89 -10.05 -11.57
N LYS A 49 -5.87 -10.77 -11.08
CA LYS A 49 -4.73 -10.21 -10.32
C LYS A 49 -4.06 -9.02 -11.02
N TRP A 50 -3.90 -9.08 -12.35
CA TRP A 50 -3.25 -8.02 -13.12
C TRP A 50 -4.07 -6.71 -13.13
N LYS A 51 -5.41 -6.78 -13.16
CA LYS A 51 -6.27 -5.60 -13.06
C LYS A 51 -6.16 -4.97 -11.68
N ASN A 52 -6.18 -5.80 -10.63
CA ASN A 52 -6.04 -5.32 -9.26
C ASN A 52 -4.69 -4.62 -9.04
N MET A 53 -3.60 -5.22 -9.53
CA MET A 53 -2.26 -4.62 -9.49
C MET A 53 -2.20 -3.28 -10.24
N LEU A 54 -2.83 -3.20 -11.42
CA LEU A 54 -2.86 -1.97 -12.21
C LEU A 54 -3.65 -0.86 -11.50
N ILE A 55 -4.79 -1.18 -10.87
CA ILE A 55 -5.56 -0.22 -10.06
C ILE A 55 -4.69 0.35 -8.94
N GLN A 56 -3.99 -0.51 -8.19
CA GLN A 56 -3.11 -0.07 -7.11
C GLN A 56 -1.95 0.80 -7.63
N LEU A 57 -1.39 0.45 -8.78
CA LEU A 57 -0.35 1.26 -9.44
C LEU A 57 -0.89 2.64 -9.84
N LEU A 58 -2.07 2.70 -10.47
CA LEU A 58 -2.70 3.95 -10.89
C LEU A 58 -3.03 4.85 -9.68
N ASN A 59 -3.45 4.27 -8.56
CA ASN A 59 -3.76 5.01 -7.32
C ASN A 59 -2.54 5.77 -6.77
N ILE A 60 -1.32 5.27 -6.98
CA ILE A 60 -0.08 5.92 -6.51
C ILE A 60 0.57 6.77 -7.62
N ALA A 61 0.40 6.36 -8.89
CA ALA A 61 1.09 6.95 -10.03
C ALA A 61 0.76 8.43 -10.27
N GLY A 62 -0.38 8.94 -9.79
CA GLY A 62 -0.71 10.37 -9.91
C GLY A 62 0.17 11.27 -9.05
N VAL A 63 0.37 10.90 -7.78
CA VAL A 63 1.08 11.75 -6.80
C VAL A 63 2.61 11.62 -6.93
N GLY A 64 3.10 10.43 -7.32
CA GLY A 64 4.52 10.11 -7.39
C GLY A 64 5.36 11.04 -8.29
N PRO A 65 5.01 11.26 -9.57
CA PRO A 65 5.78 12.10 -10.48
C PRO A 65 5.86 13.57 -10.03
N VAL A 66 4.76 14.11 -9.49
CA VAL A 66 4.71 15.49 -9.03
C VAL A 66 5.58 15.68 -7.79
N ILE A 67 5.35 14.89 -6.74
CA ILE A 67 6.11 15.00 -5.49
C ILE A 67 7.57 14.58 -5.69
N GLY A 68 7.81 13.56 -6.50
CA GLY A 68 9.15 13.04 -6.81
C GLY A 68 10.03 14.06 -7.55
N VAL A 69 9.48 14.77 -8.55
CA VAL A 69 10.22 15.83 -9.26
C VAL A 69 10.52 17.00 -8.31
N ILE A 70 9.53 17.44 -7.52
CA ILE A 70 9.74 18.52 -6.54
C ILE A 70 10.82 18.13 -5.52
N ALA A 71 10.77 16.90 -4.99
CA ALA A 71 11.77 16.39 -4.07
C ALA A 71 13.15 16.29 -4.72
N GLY A 72 13.24 15.88 -5.99
CA GLY A 72 14.47 15.83 -6.76
C GLY A 72 15.10 17.21 -6.98
N ILE A 73 14.29 18.23 -7.29
CA ILE A 73 14.77 19.61 -7.45
C ILE A 73 15.26 20.18 -6.10
N LYS A 74 14.49 19.96 -5.01
CA LYS A 74 14.77 20.56 -3.70
C LYS A 74 15.91 19.87 -2.95
N PHE A 75 15.97 18.54 -2.97
CA PHE A 75 16.91 17.75 -2.16
C PHE A 75 18.00 17.07 -3.01
N GLY A 76 17.97 17.25 -4.33
CA GLY A 76 18.95 16.69 -5.24
C GLY A 76 19.05 15.17 -5.15
N LYS A 77 20.28 14.65 -5.27
CA LYS A 77 20.59 13.22 -5.24
C LYS A 77 20.18 12.47 -3.97
N VAL A 78 19.99 13.17 -2.84
CA VAL A 78 19.56 12.55 -1.56
C VAL A 78 18.12 12.04 -1.66
N ALA A 79 17.29 12.67 -2.51
CA ALA A 79 15.93 12.22 -2.77
C ALA A 79 15.87 10.75 -3.23
N LEU A 80 16.90 10.29 -3.94
CA LEU A 80 17.01 8.92 -4.46
C LEU A 80 17.20 7.85 -3.37
N LEU A 81 17.49 8.23 -2.12
CA LEU A 81 17.49 7.30 -0.98
C LEU A 81 16.30 7.53 -0.06
N ILE A 82 15.95 8.78 0.22
CA ILE A 82 14.85 9.09 1.16
C ILE A 82 13.51 8.56 0.65
N ILE A 83 13.27 8.60 -0.67
CA ILE A 83 12.04 8.12 -1.29
C ILE A 83 11.92 6.60 -1.15
N PRO A 84 12.92 5.78 -1.56
CA PRO A 84 12.96 4.35 -1.26
C PRO A 84 12.74 3.98 0.21
N VAL A 85 13.42 4.70 1.12
CA VAL A 85 13.33 4.45 2.56
C VAL A 85 11.90 4.70 3.06
N GLY A 86 11.31 5.86 2.72
CA GLY A 86 9.93 6.18 3.07
C GLY A 86 8.92 5.22 2.44
N CYS A 87 9.17 4.77 1.20
CA CYS A 87 8.33 3.80 0.51
C CYS A 87 8.26 2.47 1.27
N VAL A 88 9.41 1.92 1.69
CA VAL A 88 9.45 0.62 2.39
C VAL A 88 8.82 0.70 3.78
N PHE A 89 9.16 1.73 4.57
CA PHE A 89 8.74 1.78 5.98
C PHE A 89 7.35 2.36 6.21
N MET A 90 6.92 3.32 5.39
CA MET A 90 5.61 3.97 5.52
C MET A 90 4.66 3.54 4.42
N GLY A 91 4.99 3.78 3.15
CA GLY A 91 4.04 3.57 2.03
C GLY A 91 3.56 2.13 1.90
N ALA A 92 4.48 1.20 1.66
CA ALA A 92 4.16 -0.21 1.44
C ALA A 92 3.50 -0.86 2.66
N VAL A 93 3.96 -0.52 3.88
CA VAL A 93 3.35 -1.02 5.12
C VAL A 93 1.94 -0.47 5.30
N HIS A 94 1.75 0.83 5.09
CA HIS A 94 0.45 1.47 5.19
C HIS A 94 -0.57 0.82 4.26
N ASP A 95 -0.22 0.61 2.99
CA ASP A 95 -1.09 -0.02 2.00
C ASP A 95 -1.40 -1.48 2.35
N PHE A 96 -0.39 -2.24 2.81
CA PHE A 96 -0.60 -3.63 3.18
C PHE A 96 -1.47 -3.78 4.43
N VAL A 97 -1.23 -2.97 5.47
CA VAL A 97 -2.00 -2.99 6.72
C VAL A 97 -3.43 -2.51 6.49
N SER A 98 -3.62 -1.41 5.76
CA SER A 98 -4.96 -0.87 5.46
C SER A 98 -5.80 -1.85 4.64
N GLY A 99 -5.22 -2.46 3.60
CA GLY A 99 -5.86 -3.52 2.83
C GLY A 99 -6.19 -4.74 3.69
N PHE A 100 -5.28 -5.15 4.58
CA PHE A 100 -5.50 -6.27 5.49
C PHE A 100 -6.67 -6.02 6.45
N ILE A 101 -6.74 -4.84 7.07
CA ILE A 101 -7.85 -4.46 7.96
C ILE A 101 -9.16 -4.42 7.17
N SER A 102 -9.16 -3.83 5.97
CA SER A 102 -10.35 -3.80 5.11
C SER A 102 -10.87 -5.20 4.80
N LEU A 103 -10.00 -6.15 4.42
CA LEU A 103 -10.38 -7.55 4.17
C LEU A 103 -11.02 -8.20 5.41
N ARG A 104 -10.48 -7.93 6.60
CA ARG A 104 -11.04 -8.44 7.88
C ARG A 104 -12.39 -7.82 8.23
N MET A 105 -12.62 -6.58 7.79
CA MET A 105 -13.89 -5.86 7.95
C MET A 105 -14.79 -6.00 6.72
N LYS A 106 -14.75 -7.17 6.06
CA LYS A 106 -15.60 -7.51 4.91
C LYS A 106 -15.44 -6.57 3.70
N GLY A 107 -14.29 -5.94 3.51
CA GLY A 107 -14.06 -5.00 2.40
C GLY A 107 -14.52 -3.57 2.67
N ALA A 108 -14.73 -3.20 3.94
CA ALA A 108 -15.10 -1.84 4.33
C ALA A 108 -14.06 -0.80 3.86
N ASN A 109 -14.54 0.38 3.49
CA ASN A 109 -13.69 1.52 3.15
C ASN A 109 -13.02 2.13 4.40
N LEU A 110 -11.93 2.89 4.20
CA LEU A 110 -11.17 3.50 5.30
C LEU A 110 -12.01 4.39 6.23
N PRO A 111 -12.89 5.28 5.73
CA PRO A 111 -13.76 6.08 6.60
C PRO A 111 -14.67 5.22 7.49
N THR A 112 -15.23 4.14 6.95
CA THR A 112 -16.08 3.21 7.71
C THR A 112 -15.29 2.45 8.77
N ILE A 113 -14.06 2.02 8.44
CA ILE A 113 -13.14 1.40 9.41
C ILE A 113 -12.87 2.37 10.57
N VAL A 114 -12.53 3.62 10.25
CA VAL A 114 -12.28 4.68 11.25
C VAL A 114 -13.52 4.94 12.10
N ALA A 115 -14.70 5.07 11.49
CA ALA A 115 -15.97 5.27 12.19
C ALA A 115 -16.26 4.16 13.20
N THR A 116 -15.96 2.92 12.81
CA THR A 116 -16.27 1.73 13.61
C THR A 116 -15.29 1.57 14.77
N LEU A 117 -14.01 1.89 14.57
CA LEU A 117 -12.96 1.68 15.57
C LEU A 117 -12.78 2.88 16.53
N LEU A 118 -12.86 4.10 16.01
CA LEU A 118 -12.60 5.33 16.78
C LEU A 118 -13.89 6.10 17.13
N GLY A 119 -15.01 5.76 16.49
CA GLY A 119 -16.30 6.41 16.69
C GLY A 119 -16.64 7.42 15.60
N LYS A 120 -17.95 7.72 15.48
CA LYS A 120 -18.52 8.54 14.39
C LYS A 120 -17.98 9.97 14.31
N VAL A 121 -17.45 10.51 15.40
CA VAL A 121 -16.88 11.87 15.44
C VAL A 121 -15.63 11.98 14.57
N TYR A 122 -14.93 10.86 14.33
CA TYR A 122 -13.69 10.82 13.55
C TYR A 122 -13.88 10.34 12.11
N ALA A 123 -15.11 9.97 11.75
CA ALA A 123 -15.47 9.57 10.39
C ALA A 123 -15.88 10.81 9.59
N ALA A 124 -14.92 11.38 8.88
CA ALA A 124 -15.17 12.44 7.90
C ALA A 124 -15.70 11.85 6.59
#